data_AF-A0A925P6X0-F1
#
_entry.id   AF-A0A925P6X0-F1
#
_cell.length_a   1.000
_cell.length_b   1.000
_cell.length_c   1.000
_cell.angle_alpha   90.00
_cell.angle_beta   90.00
_cell.angle_gamma   90.00
#
_symmetry.space_group_name_H-M   'P 1'
#
loop_
_entity.id
_entity.type
_entity.pdbx_description
1 polymer ?
#
loop_
_entity_poly.entity_id
_entity_poly.type
_entity_poly.pdbx_seq_one_letter_code
_entity_poly.pdbx_strand_id
1 'polypeptide(L)'
;VANLTFTVPLTDAHKVEKTLAPVLATLGGAQVAIHENIAKLSVVGVGMKTHSGVAATLFTALAAAAVNIELISTSEIKISVIIDKTRADEAARVVHKAFELEKL
;
A
#
# COMPACT_ATOMS: atom_id res chain seq x y z
N VAL A 1 -14.87 -3.06 16.92
CA VAL A 1 -14.04 -4.11 16.30
C VAL A 1 -12.79 -3.42 15.77
N ALA A 2 -11.60 -3.87 16.16
CA ALA A 2 -10.33 -3.31 15.69
C ALA A 2 -9.71 -4.26 14.65
N ASN A 3 -9.24 -3.72 13.53
CA ASN A 3 -8.55 -4.48 12.50
C ASN A 3 -7.07 -4.06 12.50
N LEU A 4 -6.18 -5.05 12.44
CA LEU A 4 -4.75 -4.84 12.28
C LEU A 4 -4.33 -5.45 10.95
N THR A 5 -3.76 -4.64 10.06
CA THR A 5 -3.22 -5.10 8.78
C THR A 5 -1.73 -4.83 8.74
N PHE A 6 -0.97 -5.81 8.26
CA PHE A 6 0.47 -5.69 8.06
C PHE A 6 0.88 -6.53 6.85
N THR A 7 2.07 -6.24 6.32
CA THR A 7 2.61 -6.94 5.14
C THR A 7 3.84 -7.74 5.53
N VAL A 8 3.99 -8.93 4.94
CA VAL A 8 5.17 -9.79 5.07
C VAL A 8 5.69 -10.17 3.68
N PRO A 9 6.94 -10.66 3.55
CA PRO A 9 7.38 -11.34 2.34
C PRO A 9 6.44 -12.51 1.99
N LEU A 10 6.19 -12.73 0.70
CA LEU A 10 5.31 -13.82 0.24
C LEU A 10 5.81 -15.20 0.72
N THR A 11 7.13 -15.38 0.83
CA THR A 11 7.76 -16.59 1.36
C THR A 11 7.39 -16.89 2.82
N ASP A 12 6.90 -15.90 3.57
CA ASP A 12 6.51 -16.06 4.97
C ASP A 12 4.99 -16.13 5.16
N ALA A 13 4.17 -15.92 4.11
CA ALA A 13 2.71 -15.91 4.20
C ALA A 13 2.16 -17.18 4.86
N HIS A 14 2.64 -18.36 4.45
CA HIS A 14 2.24 -19.65 5.01
C HIS A 14 2.58 -19.84 6.50
N LYS A 15 3.51 -19.05 7.06
CA LYS A 15 3.88 -19.12 8.47
C LYS A 15 2.98 -18.23 9.34
N VAL A 16 2.36 -17.21 8.76
CA VAL A 16 1.61 -16.18 9.50
C VAL A 16 0.49 -16.80 10.33
N GLU A 17 -0.35 -17.65 9.74
CA GLU A 17 -1.46 -18.30 10.44
C GLU A 17 -0.96 -19.10 11.66
N LYS A 18 0.06 -19.93 11.45
CA LYS A 18 0.63 -20.77 12.51
C LYS A 18 1.24 -19.93 13.63
N THR A 19 1.94 -18.85 13.30
CA THR A 19 2.58 -17.97 14.28
C THR A 19 1.57 -17.14 15.05
N LEU A 20 0.47 -16.70 14.41
CA LEU A 20 -0.54 -15.86 15.05
C LEU A 20 -1.60 -16.66 15.81
N ALA A 21 -1.86 -17.93 15.47
CA ALA A 21 -2.85 -18.77 16.13
C ALA A 21 -2.85 -18.69 17.69
N PRO A 22 -1.72 -18.83 18.40
CA PRO A 22 -1.71 -18.72 19.86
C PRO A 22 -2.07 -17.32 20.37
N VAL A 23 -1.69 -16.26 19.65
CA VAL A 23 -2.00 -14.87 20.02
C VAL A 23 -3.48 -14.58 19.77
N LEU A 24 -4.04 -15.05 18.65
CA LEU A 24 -5.45 -14.84 18.34
C LEU A 24 -6.37 -15.59 19.33
N ALA A 25 -5.94 -16.76 19.82
CA ALA A 25 -6.65 -17.50 20.85
C ALA A 25 -6.75 -16.72 22.18
N THR A 26 -5.70 -16.00 22.59
CA THR A 26 -5.74 -15.17 23.81
C THR A 26 -6.57 -13.89 23.62
N LEU A 27 -6.74 -13.44 22.37
CA LEU A 27 -7.53 -12.27 22.00
C LEU A 27 -9.01 -12.59 21.70
N GLY A 28 -9.51 -13.76 22.13
CA GLY A 28 -10.91 -14.13 21.97
C GLY A 28 -11.27 -14.75 20.62
N GLY A 29 -10.31 -15.32 19.90
CA GLY A 29 -10.54 -16.08 18.67
C GLY A 29 -10.69 -15.22 17.41
N ALA A 30 -9.94 -14.11 17.35
CA ALA A 30 -9.89 -13.26 16.15
C ALA A 30 -9.46 -14.04 14.90
N GLN A 31 -9.93 -13.60 13.73
CA GLN A 31 -9.63 -14.22 12.45
C GLN A 31 -8.45 -13.53 11.76
N VAL A 32 -7.73 -14.28 10.93
CA VAL A 32 -6.70 -13.76 10.03
C VAL A 32 -7.10 -14.03 8.59
N ALA A 33 -6.86 -13.06 7.72
CA ALA A 33 -7.04 -13.19 6.28
C ALA A 33 -5.72 -12.82 5.61
N ILE A 34 -5.31 -13.62 4.61
CA ILE A 34 -4.08 -13.42 3.85
C ILE A 34 -4.45 -13.03 2.42
N HIS A 35 -3.95 -11.88 1.97
CA HIS A 35 -4.03 -11.44 0.57
C HIS A 35 -2.64 -11.41 -0.04
N GLU A 36 -2.39 -12.29 -1.01
CA GLU A 36 -1.07 -12.46 -1.63
C GLU A 36 -0.87 -11.64 -2.91
N ASN A 37 -1.96 -11.32 -3.62
CA ASN A 37 -1.91 -10.67 -4.94
C ASN A 37 -1.90 -9.13 -4.86
N ILE A 38 -0.98 -8.59 -4.06
CA ILE A 38 -0.86 -7.15 -3.84
C ILE A 38 0.49 -6.60 -4.32
N ALA A 39 0.52 -5.32 -4.66
CA ALA A 39 1.74 -4.54 -4.89
C ALA A 39 1.74 -3.28 -4.03
N LYS A 40 2.94 -2.89 -3.55
CA LYS A 40 3.15 -1.66 -2.79
C LYS A 40 3.81 -0.61 -3.67
N LEU A 41 3.04 0.40 -4.06
CA LEU A 41 3.55 1.58 -4.76
C LEU A 41 3.83 2.68 -3.75
N SER A 42 4.97 3.38 -3.87
CA SER A 42 5.32 4.47 -2.96
C SER A 42 5.78 5.71 -3.72
N VAL A 43 5.25 6.86 -3.33
CA VAL A 43 5.78 8.18 -3.72
C VAL A 43 6.63 8.69 -2.57
N VAL A 44 7.86 9.10 -2.86
CA VAL A 44 8.85 9.52 -1.85
C VAL A 44 9.44 10.87 -2.24
N GLY A 45 9.51 11.81 -1.30
CA GLY A 45 10.14 13.10 -1.53
C GLY A 45 10.23 13.96 -0.27
N VAL A 46 11.38 14.61 -0.07
CA VAL A 46 11.59 15.51 1.08
C VAL A 46 10.67 16.74 1.05
N GLY A 47 10.23 17.15 -0.15
CA GLY A 47 9.32 18.27 -0.35
C GLY A 47 7.88 18.01 0.13
N MET A 48 7.51 16.76 0.43
CA MET A 48 6.15 16.40 0.85
C MET A 48 5.73 17.05 2.18
N LYS A 49 6.70 17.36 3.05
CA LYS A 49 6.44 18.04 4.33
C LYS A 49 5.98 19.48 4.17
N THR A 50 6.42 20.14 3.11
CA THR A 50 6.23 21.58 2.88
C THR A 50 5.32 21.89 1.69
N HIS A 51 5.09 20.91 0.80
CA HIS A 51 4.23 21.04 -0.38
C HIS A 51 2.96 20.22 -0.18
N SER A 52 1.83 20.93 -0.03
CA SER A 52 0.52 20.31 -0.05
C SER A 52 0.18 19.78 -1.45
N GLY A 53 -0.75 18.83 -1.53
CA GLY A 53 -1.26 18.31 -2.80
C GLY A 53 -0.60 17.04 -3.32
N VAL A 54 0.51 16.57 -2.74
CA VAL A 54 1.17 15.32 -3.18
C VAL A 54 0.21 14.11 -3.11
N ALA A 55 -0.53 13.97 -2.01
CA ALA A 55 -1.55 12.92 -1.89
C ALA A 55 -2.66 13.07 -2.93
N ALA A 56 -3.11 14.31 -3.19
CA ALA A 56 -4.16 14.60 -4.16
C ALA A 56 -3.70 14.22 -5.59
N THR A 57 -2.47 14.56 -5.98
CA THR A 57 -1.88 14.17 -7.27
C THR A 57 -1.82 12.65 -7.40
N LEU A 58 -1.32 11.95 -6.38
CA LEU A 58 -1.24 10.49 -6.37
C LEU A 58 -2.63 9.84 -6.53
N PHE A 59 -3.61 10.24 -5.72
CA PHE A 59 -4.93 9.61 -5.73
C PHE A 59 -5.70 9.95 -7.01
N THR A 60 -5.56 11.17 -7.53
CA THR A 60 -6.18 11.58 -8.81
C THR A 60 -5.60 10.78 -9.98
N ALA A 61 -4.28 10.57 -10.00
CA ALA A 61 -3.62 9.79 -11.05
C ALA A 61 -4.08 8.32 -11.06
N LEU A 62 -4.15 7.69 -9.88
CA LEU A 62 -4.63 6.32 -9.75
C LEU A 62 -6.12 6.19 -10.09
N ALA A 63 -6.94 7.14 -9.65
CA ALA A 63 -8.37 7.16 -9.96
C ALA A 63 -8.63 7.33 -11.47
N ALA A 64 -7.88 8.20 -12.15
CA ALA A 64 -7.99 8.39 -13.61
C ALA A 64 -7.63 7.12 -14.40
N ALA A 65 -6.75 6.28 -13.87
CA ALA A 65 -6.41 4.97 -14.43
C ALA A 65 -7.35 3.84 -13.98
N ALA A 66 -8.37 4.13 -13.16
CA ALA A 66 -9.23 3.14 -12.52
C ALA A 66 -8.46 2.08 -11.70
N VAL A 67 -7.36 2.50 -11.04
CA VAL A 67 -6.61 1.65 -10.11
C VAL A 67 -7.18 1.85 -8.70
N ASN A 68 -7.78 0.79 -8.15
CA ASN A 68 -8.30 0.80 -6.79
C ASN A 68 -7.17 0.79 -5.74
N ILE A 69 -7.32 1.58 -4.68
CA ILE A 69 -6.41 1.61 -3.53
C ILE A 69 -7.03 0.77 -2.40
N GLU A 70 -6.32 -0.26 -1.94
CA GLU A 70 -6.79 -1.14 -0.87
C GLU A 70 -6.34 -0.68 0.53
N LEU A 71 -5.12 -0.14 0.62
CA LEU A 71 -4.54 0.34 1.88
C LEU A 71 -3.65 1.55 1.64
N ILE A 72 -3.68 2.49 2.57
CA ILE A 72 -2.81 3.68 2.57
C ILE A 72 -1.98 3.67 3.85
N SER A 73 -0.67 3.90 3.71
CA SER A 73 0.26 4.11 4.81
C SER A 73 1.16 5.30 4.47
N THR A 74 1.43 6.17 5.45
CA THR A 74 2.15 7.43 5.21
C THR A 74 3.21 7.71 6.28
N SER A 75 4.25 8.43 5.89
CA SER A 75 5.20 9.14 6.77
C SER A 75 5.35 10.59 6.31
N GLU A 76 6.23 11.38 6.94
CA GLU A 76 6.45 12.79 6.57
C GLU A 76 6.91 13.00 5.11
N ILE A 77 7.57 11.98 4.52
CA ILE A 77 8.21 12.09 3.21
C ILE A 77 7.81 10.96 2.25
N LYS A 78 6.78 10.18 2.60
CA LYS A 78 6.37 9.01 1.82
C LYS A 78 4.89 8.73 1.97
N ILE A 79 4.22 8.49 0.85
CA ILE A 79 2.91 7.84 0.82
C ILE A 79 3.09 6.49 0.11
N SER A 80 2.69 5.42 0.79
CA SER A 80 2.62 4.08 0.24
C SER A 80 1.17 3.66 0.09
N VAL A 81 0.83 3.10 -1.06
CA VAL A 81 -0.48 2.50 -1.33
C VAL A 81 -0.31 1.02 -1.67
N ILE A 82 -1.29 0.23 -1.24
CA ILE A 82 -1.45 -1.16 -1.69
C ILE A 82 -2.51 -1.20 -2.79
N ILE A 83 -2.18 -1.87 -3.89
CA ILE A 83 -3.00 -2.02 -5.10
C ILE A 83 -2.92 -3.46 -5.59
N ASP A 84 -3.82 -3.85 -6.51
CA ASP A 84 -3.73 -5.14 -7.20
C ASP A 84 -2.39 -5.27 -7.92
N LYS A 85 -1.70 -6.41 -7.71
CA LYS A 85 -0.39 -6.68 -8.30
C LYS A 85 -0.36 -6.60 -9.83
N THR A 86 -1.44 -7.00 -10.49
CA THR A 86 -1.55 -6.98 -11.95
C THR A 86 -1.57 -5.57 -12.53
N ARG A 87 -1.90 -4.57 -11.71
CA ARG A 87 -1.95 -3.14 -12.08
C ARG A 87 -0.66 -2.39 -11.74
N ALA A 88 0.33 -3.05 -11.14
CA ALA A 88 1.52 -2.39 -10.58
C ALA A 88 2.29 -1.54 -11.60
N ASP A 89 2.60 -2.08 -12.77
CA ASP A 89 3.39 -1.38 -13.78
C ASP A 89 2.64 -0.19 -14.40
N GLU A 90 1.33 -0.34 -14.59
CA GLU A 90 0.49 0.76 -15.06
C GLU A 90 0.39 1.86 -14.01
N ALA A 91 0.11 1.50 -12.76
CA ALA A 91 0.03 2.43 -11.63
C ALA A 91 1.36 3.21 -11.47
N ALA A 92 2.49 2.52 -11.56
CA ALA A 92 3.81 3.16 -11.51
C ALA A 92 3.98 4.17 -12.64
N ARG A 93 3.63 3.82 -13.89
CA ARG A 93 3.75 4.73 -15.05
C ARG A 93 2.84 5.96 -14.95
N VAL A 94 1.56 5.78 -14.56
CA VAL A 94 0.62 6.92 -14.46
C VAL A 94 1.01 7.86 -13.33
N VAL A 95 1.48 7.32 -12.21
CA VAL A 95 1.99 8.12 -11.09
C VAL A 95 3.27 8.83 -11.48
N HIS A 96 4.22 8.15 -12.13
CA HIS A 96 5.46 8.77 -12.62
C HIS A 96 5.18 9.99 -13.52
N LYS A 97 4.27 9.84 -14.49
CA LYS A 97 3.85 10.92 -15.39
C LYS A 97 3.14 12.04 -14.63
N ALA A 98 2.29 11.73 -13.66
CA ALA A 98 1.57 12.74 -12.88
C ALA A 98 2.50 13.62 -12.03
N PHE A 99 3.69 13.11 -11.68
CA PHE A 99 4.75 13.86 -11.01
C PHE A 99 5.83 14.39 -11.96
N GLU A 100 5.63 14.25 -13.28
CA GLU A 100 6.52 14.74 -14.35
C GLU A 100 7.98 14.27 -14.23
N LEU A 101 8.21 13.09 -13.65
CA LEU A 101 9.56 12.61 -13.34
C LEU A 101 10.38 12.24 -14.59
N GLU A 102 9.75 12.11 -15.75
CA GLU A 102 10.41 11.88 -17.03
C GLU A 102 11.14 13.10 -17.60
N LYS A 103 10.92 14.28 -17.00
CA LYS A 103 11.58 15.53 -17.40
C LYS A 103 12.86 15.81 -16.61
N LEU A 104 13.25 14.90 -15.71
CA LEU A 104 14.46 14.99 -14.87
C LEU A 104 15.70 14.47 -15.58
#